data_AF-A0A815I4A5-F1
#
_entry.id   AF-A0A815I4A5-F1
#
_cell.length_a   1.000
_cell.length_b   1.000
_cell.length_c   1.000
_cell.angle_alpha   90.00
_cell.angle_beta   90.00
_cell.angle_gamma   90.00
#
_symmetry.space_group_name_H-M   'P 1'
#
loop_
_entity.id
_entity.type
_entity.pdbx_description
1 polymer ?
#
loop_
_entity_poly.entity_id
_entity_poly.type
_entity_poly.pdbx_seq_one_letter_code
_entity_poly.pdbx_strand_id
1 'polypeptide(L)'
;MSRTSNNYLRFNLCLLCFFLLGFIVGIHYWQILIGIPCTSSFIEAPIQRKSSFYDHFQYRTKKTCKNESSNLFLTIAILSSYERLLFYLPSILNTWILTTTNEIEIIIFIEENSFETEESLENLFLQLNQQIKSCLFIVKLKHVENTYPPQKKSFYAMKFIYTFYQQRTFWLLRLDDNAYVNIEKLIPWLKSIDHRQALYIGQSGSGRRNGPSIHFPSEQ
;
A
#
# COMPACT_ATOMS: atom_id res chain seq x y z
N MET A 1 -42.73 -62.34 40.70
CA MET A 1 -43.26 -60.99 41.01
C MET A 1 -42.06 -60.09 41.23
N SER A 2 -41.81 -58.96 40.57
CA SER A 2 -42.66 -58.01 39.85
C SER A 2 -41.85 -57.30 38.75
N ARG A 3 -42.40 -57.26 37.53
CA ARG A 3 -42.09 -56.25 36.51
C ARG A 3 -42.62 -54.90 37.00
N THR A 4 -41.82 -53.83 36.94
CA THR A 4 -42.23 -52.43 36.64
C THR A 4 -41.10 -51.44 36.94
N SER A 5 -40.23 -51.10 35.97
CA SER A 5 -39.46 -49.84 36.06
C SER A 5 -38.93 -49.30 34.72
N ASN A 6 -39.50 -49.66 33.56
CA ASN A 6 -38.93 -49.30 32.26
C ASN A 6 -39.84 -48.44 31.35
N ASN A 7 -40.98 -47.97 31.86
CA ASN A 7 -41.95 -47.22 31.05
C ASN A 7 -41.92 -45.69 31.27
N TYR A 8 -41.31 -45.18 32.35
CA TYR A 8 -41.24 -43.73 32.59
C TYR A 8 -40.14 -43.03 31.77
N LEU A 9 -39.03 -43.71 31.45
CA LEU A 9 -37.92 -43.10 30.72
C LEU A 9 -38.20 -42.95 29.21
N ARG A 10 -39.02 -43.84 28.62
CA ARG A 10 -39.39 -43.77 27.20
C ARG A 10 -40.46 -42.70 26.90
N PHE A 11 -41.31 -42.36 27.87
CA PHE A 11 -42.37 -41.38 27.67
C PHE A 11 -41.83 -39.94 27.62
N ASN A 12 -40.82 -39.62 28.44
CA ASN A 12 -40.22 -38.28 28.49
C ASN A 12 -39.33 -37.96 27.28
N LEU A 13 -38.69 -38.97 26.66
CA LEU A 13 -37.87 -38.74 25.46
C LEU A 13 -38.72 -38.45 24.22
N CYS A 14 -39.92 -39.04 24.14
CA CYS A 14 -40.84 -38.83 23.02
C CYS A 14 -41.49 -37.44 23.10
N LEU A 15 -41.88 -36.97 24.30
CA LEU A 15 -42.44 -35.63 24.49
C LEU A 15 -41.42 -34.53 24.13
N LEU A 16 -40.14 -34.71 24.47
CA LEU A 16 -39.08 -33.74 24.16
C LEU A 16 -38.83 -33.60 22.65
N CYS A 17 -38.92 -34.69 21.90
CA CYS A 17 -38.80 -34.67 20.43
C CYS A 17 -39.98 -33.95 19.76
N PHE A 18 -41.21 -34.10 20.24
CA PHE A 18 -42.37 -33.38 19.71
C PHE A 18 -42.29 -31.86 19.96
N PHE A 19 -41.76 -31.44 21.13
CA PHE A 19 -41.54 -30.03 21.41
C PHE A 19 -40.46 -29.41 20.50
N LEU A 20 -39.36 -30.11 20.23
CA LEU A 20 -38.28 -29.59 19.39
C LEU A 20 -38.68 -29.53 17.90
N LEU A 21 -39.41 -30.52 17.38
CA LEU A 21 -39.93 -30.47 16.01
C LEU A 21 -41.03 -29.40 15.83
N GLY A 22 -41.91 -29.24 16.83
CA GLY A 22 -42.93 -28.20 16.84
C GLY A 22 -42.34 -26.78 16.89
N PHE A 23 -41.22 -26.58 17.58
CA PHE A 23 -40.55 -25.28 17.67
C PHE A 23 -39.89 -24.88 16.34
N ILE A 24 -39.28 -25.84 15.63
CA ILE A 24 -38.64 -25.58 14.33
C ILE A 24 -39.67 -25.31 13.24
N VAL A 25 -40.75 -26.10 13.17
CA VAL A 25 -41.85 -25.86 12.21
C VAL A 25 -42.62 -24.58 12.57
N GLY A 26 -42.80 -24.30 13.86
CA GLY A 26 -43.42 -23.09 14.36
C GLY A 26 -42.67 -21.81 13.97
N ILE A 27 -41.35 -21.77 14.13
CA ILE A 27 -40.52 -20.63 13.69
C ILE A 27 -40.58 -20.46 12.17
N HIS A 28 -40.53 -21.56 11.42
CA HIS A 28 -40.52 -21.51 9.96
C HIS A 28 -41.86 -21.03 9.37
N TYR A 29 -42.98 -21.34 10.01
CA TYR A 29 -44.31 -20.84 9.61
C TYR A 29 -44.64 -19.47 10.20
N TRP A 30 -44.05 -19.08 11.33
CA TRP A 30 -44.27 -17.75 11.92
C TRP A 30 -43.65 -16.63 11.07
N GLN A 31 -42.53 -16.90 10.40
CA GLN A 31 -41.91 -15.98 9.44
C GLN A 31 -42.73 -15.78 8.15
N ILE A 32 -43.66 -16.70 7.83
CA ILE A 32 -44.53 -16.60 6.65
C ILE A 32 -45.85 -15.91 6.99
N LEU A 33 -46.31 -15.99 8.25
CA LEU A 33 -47.60 -15.44 8.69
C LEU A 33 -47.52 -13.97 9.15
N ILE A 34 -46.36 -13.50 9.63
CA ILE A 34 -46.16 -12.08 9.92
C ILE A 34 -45.50 -11.42 8.71
N GLY A 35 -46.31 -11.13 7.68
CA GLY A 35 -45.94 -10.29 6.56
C GLY A 35 -45.65 -8.85 7.03
N ILE A 36 -44.54 -8.64 7.72
CA ILE A 36 -43.95 -7.31 7.93
C ILE A 36 -43.13 -7.03 6.68
N PRO A 37 -43.57 -6.14 5.78
CA PRO A 37 -42.66 -5.57 4.81
C PRO A 37 -41.61 -4.81 5.62
N CYS A 38 -40.40 -5.35 5.70
CA CYS A 38 -39.24 -4.58 6.10
C CYS A 38 -39.04 -3.49 5.03
N THR A 39 -39.74 -2.37 5.19
CA THR A 39 -39.36 -1.12 4.55
C THR A 39 -38.05 -0.71 5.20
N SER A 40 -36.93 -1.09 4.59
CA SER A 40 -35.65 -0.48 4.87
C SER A 40 -35.69 0.96 4.38
N SER A 41 -36.36 1.83 5.15
CA SER A 41 -36.02 3.24 5.16
C SER A 41 -34.65 3.35 5.82
N PHE A 42 -33.62 3.01 5.04
CA PHE A 42 -32.28 3.52 5.28
C PHE A 42 -32.44 5.03 5.23
N ILE A 43 -32.47 5.64 6.42
CA ILE A 43 -32.01 6.99 6.59
C ILE A 43 -30.57 6.94 6.10
N GLU A 44 -30.34 7.37 4.85
CA GLU A 44 -29.01 7.64 4.33
C GLU A 44 -28.43 8.72 5.23
N ALA A 45 -27.73 8.31 6.29
CA ALA A 45 -26.70 9.13 6.87
C ALA A 45 -25.82 9.58 5.70
N PRO A 46 -25.45 10.87 5.61
CA PRO A 46 -24.62 11.34 4.51
C PRO A 46 -23.39 10.45 4.48
N ILE A 47 -23.22 9.73 3.36
CA ILE A 47 -22.04 8.91 3.11
C ILE A 47 -20.87 9.88 3.22
N GLN A 48 -20.20 9.91 4.38
CA GLN A 48 -18.87 10.46 4.48
C GLN A 48 -18.06 9.59 3.53
N ARG A 49 -17.82 10.15 2.35
CA ARG A 49 -17.10 9.49 1.27
C ARG A 49 -15.69 9.29 1.81
N LYS A 50 -15.44 8.11 2.40
CA LYS A 50 -14.10 7.71 2.83
C LYS A 50 -13.15 8.05 1.71
N SER A 51 -12.13 8.86 1.98
CA SER A 51 -11.15 9.18 0.94
C SER A 51 -10.63 7.86 0.40
N SER A 52 -10.77 7.63 -0.90
CA SER A 52 -10.29 6.40 -1.49
C SER A 52 -8.79 6.31 -1.21
N PHE A 53 -8.31 5.09 -0.99
CA PHE A 53 -6.90 4.83 -0.73
C PHE A 53 -5.97 5.57 -1.73
N TYR A 54 -6.38 5.63 -2.99
CA TYR A 54 -5.69 6.25 -4.12
C TYR A 54 -5.69 7.77 -4.08
N ASP A 55 -6.57 8.40 -3.30
CA ASP A 55 -6.70 9.85 -3.21
C ASP A 55 -5.43 10.50 -2.61
N HIS A 56 -4.54 9.70 -2.01
CA HIS A 56 -3.27 10.15 -1.44
C HIS A 56 -2.14 10.29 -2.47
N PHE A 57 -2.32 9.77 -3.69
CA PHE A 57 -1.31 9.74 -4.75
C PHE A 57 -1.83 10.46 -5.99
N GLN A 58 -2.07 11.76 -5.84
CA GLN A 58 -2.79 12.58 -6.84
C GLN A 58 -2.11 12.61 -8.20
N TYR A 59 -0.79 12.71 -8.21
CA TYR A 59 -0.05 12.93 -9.43
C TYR A 59 1.09 11.94 -9.58
N ARG A 60 1.14 11.33 -10.76
CA ARG A 60 2.18 10.42 -11.22
C ARG A 60 2.58 10.83 -12.63
N THR A 61 3.86 11.17 -12.85
CA THR A 61 4.34 11.42 -14.21
C THR A 61 4.26 10.15 -15.05
N LYS A 62 4.23 10.31 -16.37
CA LYS A 62 4.45 9.18 -17.28
C LYS A 62 5.82 8.56 -17.01
N LYS A 63 5.90 7.24 -17.14
CA LYS A 63 7.18 6.52 -17.10
C LYS A 63 8.03 6.94 -18.30
N THR A 64 9.36 6.96 -18.12
CA THR A 64 10.29 7.16 -19.24
C THR A 64 10.17 6.00 -20.22
N CYS A 65 10.24 4.77 -19.72
CA CYS A 65 10.18 3.58 -20.54
C CYS A 65 8.81 3.35 -21.21
N LYS A 66 8.82 2.80 -22.42
CA LYS A 66 7.60 2.44 -23.18
C LYS A 66 7.03 1.07 -22.81
N ASN A 67 7.89 0.13 -22.40
CA ASN A 67 7.49 -1.24 -22.06
C ASN A 67 7.62 -1.45 -20.56
N GLU A 68 6.51 -1.82 -19.91
CA GLU A 68 6.56 -2.25 -18.51
C GLU A 68 7.10 -3.67 -18.42
N SER A 69 8.16 -3.87 -17.63
CA SER A 69 8.56 -5.21 -17.21
C SER A 69 7.51 -5.75 -16.23
N SER A 70 7.06 -6.98 -16.43
CA SER A 70 6.11 -7.63 -15.51
C SER A 70 6.74 -7.99 -14.17
N ASN A 71 8.05 -8.21 -14.13
CA ASN A 71 8.81 -8.54 -12.93
C ASN A 71 10.00 -7.60 -12.80
N LEU A 72 10.02 -6.78 -11.74
CA LEU A 72 11.13 -5.92 -11.39
C LEU A 72 12.04 -6.64 -10.42
N PHE A 73 13.34 -6.60 -10.67
CA PHE A 73 14.32 -7.11 -9.73
C PHE A 73 14.49 -6.16 -8.54
N LEU A 74 14.56 -4.86 -8.81
CA LEU A 74 14.81 -3.83 -7.82
C LEU A 74 13.95 -2.60 -8.09
N THR A 75 13.24 -2.13 -7.07
CA THR A 75 12.60 -0.81 -7.07
C THR A 75 13.40 0.13 -6.20
N ILE A 76 13.78 1.28 -6.74
CA ILE A 76 14.52 2.33 -6.04
C ILE A 76 13.58 3.50 -5.76
N ALA A 77 13.33 3.76 -4.49
CA ALA A 77 12.50 4.86 -4.02
C ALA A 77 13.38 6.01 -3.51
N ILE A 78 13.43 7.11 -4.26
CA ILE A 78 14.19 8.31 -3.92
C ILE A 78 13.24 9.30 -3.25
N LEU A 79 13.57 9.74 -2.04
CA LEU A 79 12.86 10.82 -1.36
C LEU A 79 13.56 12.14 -1.64
N SER A 80 12.85 13.06 -2.27
CA SER A 80 13.37 14.39 -2.62
C SER A 80 12.36 15.47 -2.24
N SER A 81 12.81 16.72 -2.27
CA SER A 81 11.91 17.86 -2.51
C SER A 81 11.99 18.29 -3.96
N TYR A 82 11.03 19.05 -4.44
CA TYR A 82 11.07 19.60 -5.81
C TYR A 82 12.34 20.44 -6.05
N GLU A 83 12.64 21.39 -5.17
CA GLU A 83 13.77 22.32 -5.29
C GLU A 83 15.11 21.57 -5.35
N ARG A 84 15.32 20.65 -4.40
CA ARG A 84 16.51 19.79 -4.37
C ARG A 84 16.59 18.84 -5.56
N LEU A 85 15.45 18.33 -6.06
CA LEU A 85 15.43 17.42 -7.19
C LEU A 85 16.07 18.08 -8.40
N LEU A 86 15.73 19.34 -8.69
CA LEU A 86 16.33 20.07 -9.81
C LEU A 86 17.85 20.19 -9.69
N PHE A 87 18.37 20.29 -8.47
CA PHE A 87 19.81 20.40 -8.21
C PHE A 87 20.53 19.05 -8.32
N TYR A 88 19.97 17.98 -7.73
CA TYR A 88 20.64 16.68 -7.67
C TYR A 88 20.39 15.81 -8.89
N LEU A 89 19.25 15.95 -9.55
CA LEU A 89 18.84 15.07 -10.66
C LEU A 89 19.89 15.02 -11.78
N PRO A 90 20.50 16.13 -12.25
CA PRO A 90 21.58 16.05 -13.23
C PRO A 90 22.77 15.17 -12.77
N SER A 91 23.14 15.26 -11.49
CA SER A 91 24.23 14.44 -10.93
C SER A 91 23.84 12.97 -10.86
N ILE A 92 22.60 12.67 -10.43
CA ILE A 92 22.09 11.29 -10.38
C ILE A 92 22.06 10.67 -11.78
N LEU A 93 21.55 11.42 -12.76
CA LEU A 93 21.40 10.98 -14.15
C LEU A 93 22.73 10.79 -14.86
N ASN A 94 23.74 11.62 -14.57
CA ASN A 94 25.06 11.52 -15.19
C ASN A 94 25.99 10.53 -14.46
N THR A 95 25.51 9.86 -13.42
CA THR A 95 26.31 8.91 -12.63
C THR A 95 25.66 7.53 -12.59
N TRP A 96 25.13 7.12 -11.45
CA TRP A 96 24.78 5.74 -11.20
C TRP A 96 23.50 5.29 -11.92
N ILE A 97 22.59 6.19 -12.27
CA ILE A 97 21.39 5.80 -13.03
C ILE A 97 21.75 5.25 -14.41
N LEU A 98 22.83 5.70 -15.06
CA LEU A 98 23.23 5.18 -16.38
C LEU A 98 23.64 3.70 -16.35
N THR A 99 24.05 3.22 -15.18
CA THR A 99 24.48 1.82 -14.97
C THR A 99 23.31 0.88 -14.66
N THR A 100 22.08 1.39 -14.63
CA THR A 100 20.87 0.60 -14.37
C THR A 100 20.44 -0.25 -15.57
N THR A 101 19.54 -1.19 -15.32
CA THR A 101 18.96 -2.09 -16.33
C THR A 101 17.44 -1.96 -16.35
N ASN A 102 16.80 -2.57 -17.35
CA ASN A 102 15.34 -2.58 -17.51
C ASN A 102 14.61 -3.36 -16.41
N GLU A 103 15.34 -4.13 -15.59
CA GLU A 103 14.80 -4.85 -14.41
C GLU A 103 14.70 -3.93 -13.18
N ILE A 104 15.18 -2.69 -13.29
CA ILE A 104 15.17 -1.68 -12.23
C ILE A 104 14.13 -0.62 -12.56
N GLU A 105 13.31 -0.26 -11.58
CA GLU A 105 12.39 0.87 -11.66
C GLU A 105 12.68 1.89 -10.57
N ILE A 106 12.72 3.17 -10.94
CA ILE A 106 13.06 4.27 -10.06
C ILE A 106 11.83 5.15 -9.86
N ILE A 107 11.50 5.41 -8.60
CA ILE A 107 10.34 6.20 -8.20
C ILE A 107 10.86 7.36 -7.36
N ILE A 108 10.60 8.59 -7.79
CA ILE A 108 10.97 9.78 -7.04
C ILE A 108 9.72 10.33 -6.35
N PHE A 109 9.77 10.42 -5.03
CA PHE A 109 8.67 10.96 -4.22
C PHE A 109 8.96 12.40 -3.82
N ILE A 110 8.00 13.28 -4.10
CA ILE A 110 8.03 14.71 -3.75
C ILE A 110 6.74 15.11 -3.01
N GLU A 111 6.79 16.23 -2.30
CA GLU A 111 5.65 16.89 -1.66
C GLU A 111 4.57 17.37 -2.66
N GLU A 112 3.36 17.60 -2.16
CA GLU A 112 2.23 18.17 -2.91
C GLU A 112 2.51 19.63 -3.32
N ASN A 113 2.93 20.44 -2.36
CA ASN A 113 3.15 21.88 -2.53
C ASN A 113 4.52 22.19 -3.14
N SER A 114 4.79 21.67 -4.34
CA SER A 114 5.86 22.19 -5.18
C SER A 114 5.37 23.45 -5.91
N PHE A 115 6.16 24.52 -5.94
CA PHE A 115 5.82 25.78 -6.64
C PHE A 115 5.57 25.63 -8.15
N GLU A 116 5.85 24.47 -8.72
CA GLU A 116 5.93 24.24 -10.15
C GLU A 116 4.81 23.34 -10.68
N THR A 117 4.41 23.59 -11.92
CA THR A 117 3.29 22.91 -12.59
C THR A 117 3.67 21.47 -12.93
N GLU A 118 2.66 20.60 -13.01
CA GLU A 118 2.83 19.21 -13.47
C GLU A 118 3.46 19.15 -14.86
N GLU A 119 3.16 20.11 -15.73
CA GLU A 119 3.74 20.25 -17.06
C GLU A 119 5.27 20.43 -17.05
N SER A 120 5.81 21.27 -16.14
CA SER A 120 7.26 21.44 -16.00
C SER A 120 7.96 20.11 -15.65
N LEU A 121 7.34 19.30 -14.77
CA LEU A 121 7.85 17.98 -14.40
C LEU A 121 7.79 17.00 -15.57
N GLU A 122 6.71 16.98 -16.34
CA GLU A 122 6.61 16.12 -17.53
C GLU A 122 7.64 16.49 -18.58
N ASN A 123 7.86 17.78 -18.83
CA ASN A 123 8.83 18.25 -19.80
C ASN A 123 10.26 17.88 -19.39
N LEU A 124 10.60 18.07 -18.10
CA LEU A 124 11.84 17.56 -17.54
C LEU A 124 11.99 16.07 -17.83
N PHE A 125 10.93 15.29 -17.57
CA PHE A 125 10.92 13.85 -17.77
C PHE A 125 11.12 13.38 -19.22
N LEU A 126 10.47 14.06 -20.15
CA LEU A 126 10.56 13.75 -21.58
C LEU A 126 11.99 13.93 -22.11
N GLN A 127 12.71 14.94 -21.61
CA GLN A 127 14.11 15.18 -21.96
C GLN A 127 15.02 14.03 -21.47
N LEU A 128 14.70 13.40 -20.33
CA LEU A 128 15.52 12.33 -19.73
C LEU A 128 15.40 10.99 -20.45
N ASN A 129 14.34 10.78 -21.22
CA ASN A 129 13.98 9.48 -21.76
C ASN A 129 14.99 8.90 -22.77
N GLN A 130 15.90 9.70 -23.30
CA GLN A 130 16.80 9.27 -24.38
C GLN A 130 18.06 8.54 -23.89
N GLN A 131 18.37 8.55 -22.59
CA GLN A 131 19.66 8.07 -22.08
C GLN A 131 19.60 6.94 -21.04
N ILE A 132 18.45 6.75 -20.37
CA ILE A 132 18.33 5.80 -19.25
C ILE A 132 17.68 4.48 -19.67
N LYS A 133 18.20 3.37 -19.17
CA LYS A 133 17.66 2.02 -19.44
C LYS A 133 16.52 1.65 -18.48
N SER A 134 16.62 2.07 -17.21
CA SER A 134 15.58 1.87 -16.21
C SER A 134 14.35 2.73 -16.48
N CYS A 135 13.17 2.21 -16.10
CA CYS A 135 11.98 3.03 -15.96
C CYS A 135 12.15 4.00 -14.78
N LEU A 136 11.80 5.27 -14.98
CA LEU A 136 11.77 6.28 -13.93
C LEU A 136 10.37 6.93 -13.95
N PHE A 137 9.85 7.42 -12.82
CA PHE A 137 8.74 8.38 -12.76
C PHE A 137 8.70 9.10 -11.41
N ILE A 138 7.92 10.17 -11.32
CA ILE A 138 7.74 11.00 -10.13
C ILE A 138 6.33 10.79 -9.57
N VAL A 139 6.21 10.78 -8.24
CA VAL A 139 4.94 10.73 -7.51
C VAL A 139 4.87 11.92 -6.55
N LYS A 140 3.82 12.75 -6.67
CA LYS A 140 3.49 13.76 -5.66
C LYS A 140 2.63 13.13 -4.56
N LEU A 141 3.03 13.34 -3.31
CA LEU A 141 2.37 12.79 -2.15
C LEU A 141 1.44 13.84 -1.53
N LYS A 142 0.14 13.56 -1.53
CA LYS A 142 -0.88 14.47 -0.98
C LYS A 142 -0.72 14.66 0.52
N HIS A 143 -0.93 15.88 0.99
CA HIS A 143 -0.80 16.31 2.38
C HIS A 143 0.59 16.10 2.97
N VAL A 144 1.60 15.88 2.14
CA VAL A 144 2.99 15.78 2.57
C VAL A 144 3.67 17.11 2.27
N GLU A 145 4.24 17.71 3.30
CA GLU A 145 5.04 18.92 3.21
C GLU A 145 6.53 18.60 3.19
N ASN A 146 7.34 19.56 2.74
CA ASN A 146 8.80 19.45 2.74
C ASN A 146 9.43 19.81 4.10
N THR A 147 9.01 19.13 5.16
CA THR A 147 9.46 19.42 6.53
C THR A 147 10.42 18.34 7.03
N TYR A 148 11.54 18.75 7.65
CA TYR A 148 12.49 17.83 8.28
C TYR A 148 12.14 17.58 9.76
N PRO A 149 12.21 16.33 10.26
CA PRO A 149 12.61 15.11 9.57
C PRO A 149 11.52 14.58 8.62
N PRO A 150 11.89 13.94 7.49
CA PRO A 150 10.97 13.57 6.41
C PRO A 150 10.14 12.31 6.73
N GLN A 151 9.67 12.17 7.96
CA GLN A 151 8.99 10.97 8.44
C GLN A 151 7.69 10.73 7.68
N LYS A 152 6.80 11.74 7.59
CA LYS A 152 5.53 11.63 6.87
C LYS A 152 5.73 11.21 5.41
N LYS A 153 6.65 11.88 4.70
CA LYS A 153 7.04 11.54 3.32
C LYS A 153 7.51 10.09 3.19
N SER A 154 8.36 9.64 4.12
CA SER A 154 8.88 8.26 4.14
C SER A 154 7.78 7.21 4.28
N PHE A 155 6.83 7.44 5.20
CA PHE A 155 5.72 6.51 5.43
C PHE A 155 4.75 6.47 4.24
N TYR A 156 4.46 7.62 3.62
CA TYR A 156 3.63 7.68 2.42
C TYR A 156 4.29 7.00 1.22
N ALA A 157 5.60 7.19 1.03
CA ALA A 157 6.35 6.47 0.00
C ALA A 157 6.32 4.95 0.22
N MET A 158 6.53 4.47 1.45
CA MET A 158 6.40 3.04 1.76
C MET A 158 4.98 2.52 1.52
N LYS A 159 3.95 3.29 1.89
CA LYS A 159 2.55 2.95 1.62
C LYS A 159 2.28 2.81 0.12
N PHE A 160 2.80 3.73 -0.71
CA PHE A 160 2.70 3.65 -2.16
C PHE A 160 3.32 2.35 -2.69
N ILE A 161 4.56 2.08 -2.30
CA ILE A 161 5.32 0.94 -2.80
C ILE A 161 4.66 -0.37 -2.36
N TYR A 162 4.24 -0.48 -1.12
CA TYR A 162 3.49 -1.64 -0.64
C TYR A 162 2.24 -1.89 -1.49
N THR A 163 1.51 -0.84 -1.86
CA THR A 163 0.28 -0.99 -2.64
C THR A 163 0.54 -1.48 -4.06
N PHE A 164 1.47 -0.83 -4.76
CA PHE A 164 1.64 -1.02 -6.19
C PHE A 164 2.74 -2.03 -6.55
N TYR A 165 3.68 -2.30 -5.65
CA TYR A 165 4.91 -3.03 -5.93
C TYR A 165 5.13 -4.27 -5.06
N GLN A 166 4.32 -4.52 -4.02
CA GLN A 166 4.51 -5.66 -3.11
C GLN A 166 4.67 -7.02 -3.83
N GLN A 167 4.00 -7.21 -4.97
CA GLN A 167 4.05 -8.44 -5.76
C GLN A 167 4.82 -8.27 -7.09
N ARG A 168 5.38 -7.08 -7.34
CA ARG A 168 6.04 -6.74 -8.61
C ARG A 168 7.55 -6.59 -8.49
N THR A 169 8.07 -6.48 -7.28
CA THR A 169 9.50 -6.24 -7.02
C THR A 169 10.04 -7.21 -5.99
N PHE A 170 11.26 -7.72 -6.20
CA PHE A 170 11.94 -8.58 -5.22
C PHE A 170 12.64 -7.77 -4.14
N TRP A 171 13.27 -6.65 -4.54
CA TRP A 171 14.02 -5.80 -3.64
C TRP A 171 13.49 -4.37 -3.68
N LEU A 172 13.42 -3.77 -2.50
CA LEU A 172 13.13 -2.35 -2.35
C LEU A 172 14.35 -1.66 -1.75
N LEU A 173 14.87 -0.66 -2.45
CA LEU A 173 15.88 0.25 -1.96
C LEU A 173 15.27 1.63 -1.75
N ARG A 174 15.32 2.14 -0.52
CA ARG A 174 14.95 3.53 -0.20
C ARG A 174 16.22 4.38 -0.13
N LEU A 175 16.21 5.56 -0.75
CA LEU A 175 17.32 6.51 -0.79
C LEU A 175 16.85 7.94 -0.53
N ASP A 176 17.77 8.78 -0.07
CA ASP A 176 17.64 10.24 -0.19
C ASP A 176 18.22 10.69 -1.55
N ASP A 177 17.83 11.88 -2.01
CA ASP A 177 18.22 12.47 -3.31
C ASP A 177 19.73 12.78 -3.46
N ASN A 178 20.50 12.80 -2.38
CA ASN A 178 21.95 13.04 -2.40
C ASN A 178 22.78 11.75 -2.27
N ALA A 179 22.14 10.57 -2.33
CA ALA A 179 22.81 9.29 -2.24
C ALA A 179 23.41 8.84 -3.59
N TYR A 180 24.57 8.19 -3.52
CA TYR A 180 25.19 7.48 -4.63
C TYR A 180 25.05 5.96 -4.42
N VAL A 181 24.67 5.24 -5.48
CA VAL A 181 24.53 3.78 -5.43
C VAL A 181 25.45 3.13 -6.47
N ASN A 182 26.30 2.21 -6.04
CA ASN A 182 27.06 1.40 -6.99
C ASN A 182 26.21 0.21 -7.46
N ILE A 183 25.46 0.39 -8.56
CA ILE A 183 24.55 -0.64 -9.09
C ILE A 183 25.31 -1.91 -9.51
N GLU A 184 26.49 -1.76 -10.11
CA GLU A 184 27.31 -2.88 -10.57
C GLU A 184 27.74 -3.82 -9.43
N LYS A 185 27.93 -3.29 -8.22
CA LYS A 185 28.21 -4.08 -7.02
C LYS A 185 26.94 -4.55 -6.30
N LEU A 186 25.92 -3.69 -6.25
CA LEU A 186 24.68 -3.96 -5.53
C LEU A 186 23.91 -5.14 -6.12
N ILE A 187 23.76 -5.19 -7.45
CA ILE A 187 22.92 -6.19 -8.12
C ILE A 187 23.45 -7.62 -7.92
N PRO A 188 24.75 -7.93 -8.17
CA PRO A 188 25.28 -9.26 -7.90
C PRO A 188 25.16 -9.67 -6.42
N TRP A 189 25.36 -8.72 -5.50
CA TRP A 189 25.22 -8.98 -4.07
C TRP A 189 23.77 -9.31 -3.69
N LEU A 190 22.78 -8.54 -4.15
CA LEU A 190 21.36 -8.85 -3.92
C LEU A 190 20.94 -10.19 -4.56
N LYS A 191 21.49 -10.54 -5.73
CA LYS A 191 21.25 -11.84 -6.39
C LYS A 191 21.80 -13.02 -5.59
N SER A 192 22.81 -12.80 -4.74
CA SER A 192 23.37 -13.83 -3.87
C SER A 192 22.54 -14.13 -2.63
N ILE A 193 21.52 -13.31 -2.34
CA ILE A 193 20.69 -13.39 -1.13
C ILE A 193 19.32 -13.97 -1.48
N ASP A 194 18.79 -14.83 -0.62
CA ASP A 194 17.43 -15.34 -0.75
C ASP A 194 16.39 -14.25 -0.41
N HIS A 195 15.78 -13.68 -1.45
CA HIS A 195 14.76 -12.64 -1.34
C HIS A 195 13.43 -13.12 -0.72
N ARG A 196 13.24 -14.42 -0.49
CA ARG A 196 12.02 -14.95 0.15
C ARG A 196 12.01 -14.74 1.67
N GLN A 197 13.16 -14.38 2.23
CA GLN A 197 13.29 -14.10 3.65
C GLN A 197 12.90 -12.65 3.96
N ALA A 198 12.34 -12.42 5.15
CA ALA A 198 12.05 -11.08 5.63
C ALA A 198 13.36 -10.37 6.02
N LEU A 199 13.92 -9.59 5.09
CA LEU A 199 15.21 -8.93 5.23
C LEU A 199 15.05 -7.40 5.26
N TYR A 200 15.74 -6.77 6.22
CA TYR A 200 15.94 -5.32 6.25
C TYR A 200 17.43 -5.06 6.42
N ILE A 201 18.05 -4.47 5.39
CA ILE A 201 19.50 -4.29 5.34
C ILE A 201 19.81 -2.80 5.19
N GLY A 202 20.61 -2.28 6.10
CA GLY A 202 21.00 -0.87 6.10
C GLY A 202 21.54 -0.44 7.46
N GLN A 203 21.99 0.82 7.51
CA GLN A 203 22.41 1.42 8.76
C GLN A 203 21.21 1.73 9.64
N SER A 204 21.22 1.23 10.88
CA SER A 204 20.18 1.56 11.86
C SER A 204 20.32 3.02 12.28
N GLY A 205 19.26 3.80 12.11
CA GLY A 205 19.16 5.15 12.67
C GLY A 205 18.77 5.07 14.14
N SER A 206 19.49 5.78 15.01
CA SER A 206 19.21 5.81 16.47
C SER A 206 18.05 6.73 16.87
N GLY A 207 17.45 7.46 15.91
CA GLY A 207 16.31 8.36 16.12
C GLY A 207 16.64 9.58 17.01
N ARG A 208 15.83 10.65 16.91
CA ARG A 208 15.84 11.73 17.92
C ARG A 208 14.85 11.36 19.01
N ARG A 209 15.33 11.22 20.25
CA ARG A 209 14.48 10.86 21.42
C ARG A 209 13.34 11.85 21.70
N ASN A 210 13.45 13.10 21.24
CA ASN A 210 12.52 14.20 21.53
C ASN A 210 11.84 14.78 20.27
N GLY A 211 11.62 13.97 19.22
CA GLY A 211 10.90 14.42 18.03
C GLY A 211 9.39 14.61 18.31
N PRO A 212 8.69 15.51 17.60
CA PRO A 212 7.23 15.62 17.69
C PRO A 212 6.57 14.30 17.24
N SER A 213 5.44 13.95 17.86
CA SER A 213 4.65 12.76 17.48
C SER A 213 4.09 12.91 16.06
N ILE A 214 4.24 11.87 15.24
CA ILE A 214 3.64 11.83 13.91
C ILE A 214 2.15 11.51 14.06
N HIS A 215 1.30 12.45 13.70
CA HIS A 215 -0.12 12.18 13.54
C HIS A 215 -0.38 11.80 12.07
N PHE A 216 -0.66 10.53 11.82
CA PHE A 216 -1.31 10.15 10.56
C PHE A 216 -2.79 10.51 10.67
N PRO A 217 -3.42 11.10 9.65
CA PRO A 217 -4.86 11.24 9.66
C PRO A 217 -5.47 9.85 9.90
N SER A 218 -6.39 9.76 10.87
CA SER A 218 -7.15 8.53 11.09
C SER A 218 -7.83 8.15 9.79
N GLU A 219 -7.81 6.87 9.44
CA GLU A 219 -8.64 6.35 8.35
C GLU A 219 -10.10 6.61 8.72
N GLN A 220 -10.71 7.66 8.15
CA GLN A 220 -12.14 7.95 8.26
C GLN A 220 -12.89 7.12 7.22
#